data_AF-A0A6H9HRC2-F1
#
_entry.id   AF-A0A6H9HRC2-F1
#
_cell.length_a   1.000
_cell.length_b   1.000
_cell.length_c   1.000
_cell.angle_alpha   90.00
_cell.angle_beta   90.00
_cell.angle_gamma   90.00
#
_symmetry.space_group_name_H-M   'P 1'
#
loop_
_entity.id
_entity.type
_entity.pdbx_description
1 polymer ?
#
loop_
_entity_poly.entity_id
_entity_poly.type
_entity_poly.pdbx_seq_one_letter_code
_entity_poly.pdbx_strand_id
1 'polypeptide(L)' 'MQNDLKEFLKRVSNVIGDLANSLQDYVDEENNDALKESYKEQIADAKKLDEDIMEIIGQLSRDGLNSK' A
#
# COMPACT_ATOMS: atom_id res chain seq x y z
N MET A 1 10.02 -5.59 -19.58
CA MET A 1 10.48 -4.58 -18.61
C MET A 1 9.34 -3.76 -18.00
N GLN A 2 8.55 -2.97 -18.75
CA GLN A 2 7.42 -2.21 -18.16
C GLN A 2 6.34 -3.12 -17.55
N ASN A 3 6.03 -4.28 -18.15
CA ASN A 3 5.07 -5.22 -17.56
C ASN A 3 5.62 -5.88 -16.29
N ASP A 4 6.91 -6.23 -16.25
CA ASP A 4 7.53 -6.87 -15.09
C ASP A 4 7.58 -5.93 -13.87
N LEU A 5 7.84 -4.64 -14.11
CA LEU A 5 7.80 -3.62 -13.08
C LEU A 5 6.38 -3.43 -12.51
N LYS A 6 5.34 -3.40 -13.35
CA LYS A 6 3.95 -3.30 -12.87
C LYS A 6 3.55 -4.50 -12.03
N GLU A 7 3.89 -5.71 -12.46
CA GLU A 7 3.57 -6.93 -11.70
C GLU A 7 4.39 -7.02 -10.41
N PHE A 8 5.60 -6.49 -10.37
CA PHE A 8 6.34 -6.31 -9.13
C PHE A 8 5.64 -5.33 -8.18
N LEU A 9 5.31 -4.13 -8.67
CA LEU A 9 4.63 -3.10 -7.87
C LEU A 9 3.28 -3.57 -7.32
N LYS A 10 2.48 -4.29 -8.12
CA LYS A 10 1.22 -4.90 -7.66
C LYS A 10 1.44 -5.87 -6.49
N ARG A 11 2.47 -6.72 -6.57
CA ARG A 11 2.79 -7.64 -5.48
C ARG A 11 3.21 -6.90 -4.21
N VAL A 12 3.96 -5.81 -4.35
CA VAL A 12 4.36 -4.96 -3.22
C VAL A 12 3.12 -4.29 -2.59
N SER A 13 2.25 -3.70 -3.42
CA SER A 13 0.98 -3.09 -3.00
C SER A 13 0.12 -4.10 -2.23
N ASN A 14 -0.09 -5.31 -2.76
CA ASN A 14 -0.85 -6.35 -2.05
C ASN A 14 -0.26 -6.67 -0.66
N VAL A 15 1.07 -6.85 -0.56
CA VAL A 15 1.72 -7.17 0.71
C VAL A 15 1.58 -6.02 1.73
N ILE A 16 1.72 -4.78 1.28
CA ILE A 16 1.59 -3.60 2.15
C ILE A 16 0.14 -3.41 2.58
N GLY A 17 -0.82 -3.59 1.67
CA GLY A 17 -2.25 -3.54 1.97
C GLY A 17 -2.65 -4.60 3.00
N ASP A 18 -2.21 -5.84 2.82
CA ASP A 18 -2.44 -6.92 3.78
C ASP A 18 -1.83 -6.62 5.16
N LEU A 19 -0.62 -6.06 5.19
CA LEU A 19 0.03 -5.62 6.42
C LEU A 19 -0.75 -4.50 7.12
N ALA A 20 -1.19 -3.49 6.36
CA ALA A 20 -1.96 -2.37 6.89
C ALA A 20 -3.30 -2.83 7.51
N ASN A 21 -3.98 -3.78 6.86
CA ASN A 21 -5.21 -4.38 7.36
C ASN A 21 -4.94 -5.22 8.62
N SER A 22 -3.90 -6.06 8.61
CA SER A 22 -3.54 -6.88 9.78
C SER A 22 -3.16 -6.02 10.99
N LEU A 23 -2.46 -4.91 10.78
CA LEU A 23 -2.15 -3.95 11.83
C LEU A 23 -3.41 -3.21 12.33
N GLN A 24 -4.33 -2.87 11.43
CA GLN A 24 -5.62 -2.28 11.81
C GLN A 24 -6.43 -3.22 12.69
N ASP A 25 -6.55 -4.49 12.30
CA ASP A 25 -7.26 -5.51 13.07
C ASP A 25 -6.64 -5.66 14.48
N TYR A 26 -5.30 -5.70 14.57
CA TYR A 26 -4.58 -5.73 15.85
C TYR A 26 -4.89 -4.50 16.71
N VAL A 27 -4.86 -3.29 16.12
CA VAL A 27 -5.14 -2.03 16.82
C VAL A 27 -6.58 -1.94 17.30
N ASP A 28 -7.52 -2.48 16.53
CA ASP A 28 -8.95 -2.45 16.86
C ASP A 28 -9.24 -3.34 18.08
N GLU A 29 -8.53 -4.48 18.22
CA GLU A 29 -8.63 -5.40 19.36
C GLU A 29 -7.77 -5.01 20.58
N GLU A 30 -6.78 -4.15 20.41
CA GLU A 30 -5.90 -3.70 21.49
C GLU A 30 -6.70 -2.90 22.56
N ASN A 31 -6.28 -2.96 23.83
CA ASN A 31 -6.92 -2.19 24.91
C ASN A 31 -6.02 -1.06 25.44
N ASN A 32 -4.78 -1.01 24.98
CA ASN A 32 -3.82 0.03 25.34
C ASN A 32 -3.84 1.19 24.34
N ASP A 33 -4.43 2.32 24.74
CA ASP A 33 -4.54 3.53 23.91
C ASP A 33 -3.19 4.06 23.43
N ALA A 34 -2.12 3.93 24.23
CA ALA A 34 -0.79 4.38 23.83
C ALA A 34 -0.20 3.52 22.69
N LEU A 35 -0.48 2.20 22.70
CA LEU A 35 -0.12 1.32 21.59
C LEU A 35 -0.97 1.62 20.36
N LYS A 36 -2.28 1.85 20.51
CA LYS A 36 -3.15 2.25 19.40
C LYS A 36 -2.63 3.49 18.69
N GLU A 37 -2.32 4.55 19.44
CA GLU A 37 -1.77 5.77 18.85
C GLU A 37 -0.42 5.54 18.17
N SER A 38 0.46 4.72 18.76
CA SER A 38 1.75 4.39 18.14
C SER A 38 1.62 3.65 16.80
N TYR A 39 0.55 2.86 16.61
CA TYR A 39 0.35 2.09 15.37
C TYR A 39 -0.50 2.85 14.33
N LYS A 40 -1.29 3.84 14.72
CA LYS A 40 -2.11 4.63 13.77
C LYS A 40 -1.28 5.29 12.68
N GLU A 41 -0.12 5.87 13.04
CA GLU A 41 0.78 6.50 12.07
C GLU A 41 1.34 5.46 11.08
N GLN A 42 1.76 4.30 11.58
CA GLN A 42 2.29 3.21 10.75
C GLN A 42 1.24 2.63 9.79
N ILE A 43 -0.01 2.50 10.24
CA ILE A 43 -1.13 2.06 9.40
C ILE A 43 -1.42 3.12 8.33
N ALA A 44 -1.42 4.40 8.70
CA ALA A 44 -1.63 5.49 7.75
C ALA A 44 -0.53 5.53 6.68
N ASP A 45 0.74 5.38 7.08
CA ASP A 45 1.87 5.33 6.17
C ASP A 45 1.80 4.12 5.23
N ALA A 46 1.44 2.95 5.74
CA ALA A 46 1.28 1.75 4.92
C ALA A 46 0.16 1.91 3.88
N LYS A 47 -1.00 2.45 4.29
CA LYS A 47 -2.11 2.75 3.37
C LYS A 47 -1.69 3.79 2.33
N LYS A 48 -0.96 4.83 2.74
CA LYS A 48 -0.49 5.87 1.82
C LYS A 48 0.49 5.31 0.79
N LEU A 49 1.39 4.43 1.22
CA LEU A 49 2.34 3.78 0.33
C LEU A 49 1.65 2.86 -0.68
N ASP A 50 0.60 2.14 -0.27
CA ASP A 50 -0.23 1.35 -1.17
C ASP A 50 -0.91 2.23 -2.25
N GLU A 51 -1.53 3.35 -1.84
CA GLU A 51 -2.14 4.32 -2.74
C GLU A 51 -1.13 4.88 -3.77
N ASP A 52 0.06 5.27 -3.31
CA ASP A 52 1.10 5.85 -4.16
C ASP A 52 1.60 4.82 -5.19
N ILE A 53 1.78 3.56 -4.78
CA ILE A 53 2.14 2.46 -5.69
C ILE A 53 1.06 2.25 -6.75
N MET A 54 -0.21 2.26 -6.36
CA MET A 54 -1.34 2.11 -7.27
C MET A 54 -1.44 3.27 -8.26
N GLU A 55 -1.15 4.49 -7.82
CA GLU A 55 -1.06 5.64 -8.72
C GLU A 55 0.06 5.46 -9.76
N ILE A 56 1.26 5.04 -9.34
CA ILE A 56 2.40 4.78 -10.23
C ILE A 56 2.04 3.69 -11.25
N ILE A 57 1.39 2.59 -10.83
CA ILE A 57 0.92 1.54 -11.74
C ILE A 57 -0.06 2.11 -12.78
N GLY A 58 -0.96 3.00 -12.36
CA GLY A 58 -1.89 3.72 -13.24
C GLY A 58 -1.17 4.61 -14.26
N GLN A 59 -0.18 5.39 -13.82
CA GLN A 59 0.65 6.23 -14.68
C GLN A 59 1.42 5.39 -15.72
N LEU A 60 2.12 4.33 -15.30
CA LEU A 60 2.83 3.40 -16.19
C LEU A 60 1.91 2.71 -17.21
N SER A 61 0.62 2.60 -16.91
CA SER A 61 -0.38 2.04 -17.83
C SER A 61 -0.84 3.05 -18.88
N ARG A 62 -0.93 4.34 -18.52
CA ARG A 62 -1.22 5.43 -19.47
C ARG A 62 -0.05 5.71 -20.40
N ASP A 63 1.17 5.73 -19.89
CA ASP A 63 2.36 6.05 -20.70
C ASP A 63 2.64 5.00 -21.76
N GLY A 64 2.42 3.71 -21.45
CA GLY A 64 2.56 2.62 -22.41
C GLY A 64 1.47 2.60 -23.50
N LEU A 65 0.34 3.29 -23.29
CA LEU A 65 -0.69 3.49 -24.31
C LEU A 65 -0.36 4.69 -25.22
N ASN A 66 0.19 5.76 -24.65
CA ASN A 66 0.55 6.99 -25.37
C ASN A 66 1.88 6.90 -26.15
N SER A 67 2.66 5.84 -25.96
CA SER A 67 3.95 5.63 -26.64
C SER A 67 3.85 4.86 -27.96
N LYS A 68 2.65 4.65 -28.50
CA LYS A 68 2.38 4.02 -29.81
C LYS A 68 1.81 5.03 -30.78
#